data_AF-A0A317YKC5-F1
#
_entry.id   AF-A0A317YKC5-F1
#
_cell.length_a   1.000
_cell.length_b   1.000
_cell.length_c   1.000
_cell.angle_alpha   90.00
_cell.angle_beta   90.00
_cell.angle_gamma   90.00
#
_symmetry.space_group_name_H-M   'P 1'
#
loop_
_entity.id
_entity.type
_entity.pdbx_description
1 polymer ?
#
loop_
_entity_poly.entity_id
_entity_poly.type
_entity_poly.pdbx_seq_one_letter_code
_entity_poly.pdbx_strand_id
1 'polypeptide(L)'
;SLIDIIVPNETEAELLSGIKVTNEQSMKDNANYFLSLGIKTVLITLGKQDTYFATKNQSQHIEAYKVNAIDTTAAGDTFIGAFVSRLNKSQD
;
A
#
# COMPACT_ATOMS: atom_id res chain seq x y z
N SER A 1 -9.27 -2.46 15.81
CA SER A 1 -9.31 -2.87 14.40
C SER A 1 -9.26 -4.40 14.31
N LEU A 2 -10.00 -5.00 13.38
CA LEU A 2 -9.87 -6.42 13.00
C LEU A 2 -8.85 -6.65 11.88
N ILE A 3 -8.32 -5.55 11.31
CA ILE A 3 -7.38 -5.55 10.19
C ILE A 3 -6.03 -5.03 10.69
N ASP A 4 -4.98 -5.84 10.55
CA ASP A 4 -3.60 -5.43 10.85
C ASP A 4 -2.94 -4.71 9.68
N ILE A 5 -3.19 -5.19 8.45
CA ILE A 5 -2.58 -4.68 7.21
C ILE A 5 -3.68 -4.47 6.16
N ILE A 6 -3.65 -3.32 5.48
CA ILE A 6 -4.52 -3.03 4.35
C ILE A 6 -3.68 -2.65 3.12
N VAL A 7 -4.09 -3.13 1.95
CA VAL A 7 -3.35 -2.93 0.68
C VAL A 7 -4.29 -2.43 -0.43
N PRO A 8 -4.88 -1.22 -0.32
CA PRO A 8 -5.76 -0.71 -1.35
C PRO A 8 -4.95 -0.23 -2.57
N ASN A 9 -5.56 -0.24 -3.75
CA ASN A 9 -5.09 0.60 -4.86
C ASN A 9 -5.55 2.07 -4.71
N GLU A 10 -5.10 2.96 -5.61
CA GLU A 10 -5.50 4.38 -5.62
C GLU A 10 -7.02 4.55 -5.54
N THR A 11 -7.78 3.91 -6.42
CA THR A 11 -9.24 4.06 -6.47
C THR A 11 -9.94 3.54 -5.21
N GLU A 12 -9.48 2.42 -4.66
CA GLU A 12 -9.99 1.86 -3.41
C GLU A 12 -9.67 2.75 -2.20
N ALA A 13 -8.46 3.32 -2.16
CA ALA A 13 -8.04 4.24 -1.13
C ALA A 13 -8.92 5.49 -1.13
N GLU A 14 -9.13 6.09 -2.32
CA GLU A 14 -10.03 7.23 -2.49
C GLU A 14 -11.47 6.92 -2.07
N LEU A 15 -11.98 5.75 -2.47
CA LEU A 15 -13.34 5.32 -2.16
C LEU A 15 -13.56 5.18 -0.65
N LEU A 16 -12.57 4.64 0.07
CA LEU A 16 -12.68 4.39 1.50
C LEU A 16 -12.40 5.63 2.35
N SER A 17 -11.41 6.44 1.96
CA SER A 17 -10.99 7.62 2.73
C SER A 17 -11.75 8.90 2.37
N GLY A 18 -12.30 8.98 1.16
CA GLY A 18 -12.83 10.21 0.57
C GLY A 18 -11.76 11.20 0.11
N ILE A 19 -10.48 10.82 0.13
CA ILE A 19 -9.33 11.68 -0.18
C ILE A 19 -8.72 11.24 -1.52
N LYS A 20 -8.72 12.13 -2.51
CA LYS A 20 -8.10 11.86 -3.82
C LYS A 20 -6.59 11.65 -3.72
N VAL A 21 -6.06 10.63 -4.38
CA VAL A 21 -4.62 10.34 -4.46
C VAL A 21 -4.05 11.06 -5.67
N THR A 22 -3.36 12.18 -5.42
CA THR A 22 -2.85 13.09 -6.48
C THR A 22 -1.38 13.46 -6.32
N ASN A 23 -0.84 13.37 -5.10
CA ASN A 23 0.54 13.68 -4.73
C ASN A 23 0.91 13.01 -3.40
N GLU A 24 2.18 13.10 -3.01
CA GLU A 24 2.69 12.46 -1.79
C GLU A 24 1.95 12.89 -0.52
N GLN A 25 1.57 14.17 -0.40
CA GLN A 25 0.80 14.65 0.75
C GLN A 25 -0.57 13.97 0.83
N SER A 26 -1.27 13.84 -0.30
CA SER A 26 -2.56 13.14 -0.35
C SER A 26 -2.44 11.63 -0.09
N MET A 27 -1.33 10.99 -0.45
CA MET A 27 -1.05 9.60 -0.08
C MET A 27 -0.85 9.47 1.43
N LYS A 28 -0.10 10.39 2.03
CA LYS A 28 0.10 10.47 3.48
C LYS A 28 -1.22 10.67 4.21
N ASP A 29 -2.10 11.54 3.70
CA ASP A 29 -3.40 11.80 4.31
C ASP A 29 -4.33 10.57 4.21
N ASN A 30 -4.33 9.88 3.06
CA ASN A 30 -4.99 8.57 2.90
C ASN A 30 -4.46 7.54 3.91
N ALA A 31 -3.14 7.42 4.02
CA ALA A 31 -2.53 6.49 4.95
C ALA A 31 -2.89 6.82 6.40
N ASN A 32 -2.86 8.09 6.78
CA ASN A 32 -3.26 8.56 8.10
C ASN A 32 -4.73 8.27 8.42
N TYR A 33 -5.63 8.37 7.42
CA TYR A 33 -7.02 7.95 7.58
C TYR A 33 -7.09 6.48 8.02
N PHE A 34 -6.43 5.57 7.30
CA PHE A 34 -6.45 4.14 7.65
C PHE A 34 -5.76 3.85 8.99
N LEU A 35 -4.64 4.49 9.28
CA LEU A 35 -3.95 4.37 10.57
C LEU A 35 -4.83 4.86 11.73
N SER A 36 -5.65 5.91 11.51
CA SER A 36 -6.59 6.42 12.52
C SER A 36 -7.70 5.43 12.87
N LEU A 37 -8.02 4.49 11.96
CA LEU A 37 -8.94 3.38 12.21
C LEU A 37 -8.31 2.25 13.06
N GLY A 38 -7.03 2.40 13.43
CA GLY A 38 -6.27 1.44 14.22
C GLY A 38 -5.64 0.31 13.39
N ILE A 39 -5.55 0.47 12.07
CA ILE A 39 -4.77 -0.41 11.19
C ILE A 39 -3.28 -0.13 11.44
N LYS A 40 -2.44 -1.16 11.49
CA LYS A 40 -1.01 -1.01 11.88
C LYS A 40 -0.12 -0.70 10.69
N THR A 41 -0.46 -1.26 9.53
CA THR A 41 0.32 -1.12 8.29
C THR A 41 -0.60 -0.84 7.11
N VAL A 42 -0.23 0.17 6.33
CA VAL A 42 -0.96 0.59 5.14
C VAL A 42 0.00 0.55 3.95
N LEU A 43 -0.43 -0.06 2.85
CA LEU A 43 0.28 -0.12 1.58
C LEU A 43 -0.66 0.36 0.48
N ILE A 44 -0.53 1.61 0.03
CA ILE A 44 -1.33 2.11 -1.09
C ILE A 44 -0.56 1.81 -2.37
N THR A 45 -1.10 0.95 -3.21
CA THR A 45 -0.51 0.60 -4.50
C THR A 45 -0.87 1.65 -5.56
N LEU A 46 0.13 2.11 -6.30
CA LEU A 46 0.03 3.17 -7.31
C LEU A 46 0.48 2.61 -8.65
N GLY A 47 -0.21 2.97 -9.74
CA GLY A 47 0.24 2.81 -11.13
C GLY A 47 1.27 1.70 -11.44
N LYS A 48 2.36 2.03 -12.15
CA LYS A 48 3.35 1.03 -12.65
C LYS A 48 4.66 1.00 -11.82
N GLN A 49 4.79 0.64 -10.56
CA GLN A 49 4.07 -0.14 -9.55
C GLN A 49 4.54 0.40 -8.18
N ASP A 50 4.51 1.72 -8.04
CA ASP A 50 5.01 2.37 -6.84
C ASP A 50 4.09 2.04 -5.67
N THR A 51 4.61 2.06 -4.45
CA THR A 51 3.81 1.77 -3.27
C THR A 51 4.09 2.81 -2.21
N TYR A 52 3.04 3.42 -1.68
CA TYR A 52 3.14 4.23 -0.48
C TYR A 52 2.95 3.35 0.76
N PHE A 53 4.02 3.18 1.53
CA PHE A 53 4.01 2.42 2.78
C PHE A 53 3.86 3.37 3.97
N ALA A 54 3.04 2.99 4.95
CA ALA A 54 2.94 3.72 6.20
C ALA A 54 2.65 2.81 7.40
N THR A 55 3.20 3.21 8.54
CA THR A 55 2.89 2.74 9.89
C THR A 55 2.74 3.95 10.79
N LYS A 56 2.42 3.75 12.07
CA LYS A 56 2.40 4.83 13.06
C LYS A 56 3.73 5.59 13.18
N ASN A 57 4.86 4.95 12.91
CA ASN A 57 6.19 5.51 13.19
C ASN A 57 6.90 6.06 11.95
N GLN A 58 6.53 5.59 10.77
CA GLN A 58 7.22 5.92 9.52
C GLN A 58 6.29 5.79 8.32
N SER A 59 6.57 6.57 7.28
CA SER A 59 5.99 6.39 5.97
C SER A 59 7.03 6.64 4.89
N GLN A 60 6.86 5.99 3.75
CA GLN A 60 7.80 6.05 2.65
C GLN A 60 7.10 5.78 1.32
N HIS A 61 7.49 6.52 0.29
CA HIS A 61 7.20 6.16 -1.09
C HIS A 61 8.26 5.19 -1.61
N ILE A 62 7.83 4.02 -2.07
CA ILE A 62 8.69 2.95 -2.56
C ILE A 62 8.50 2.89 -4.08
N GLU A 63 9.52 3.32 -4.82
CA GLU A 63 9.51 3.22 -6.27
C GLU A 63 9.59 1.77 -6.73
N ALA A 64 8.84 1.44 -7.78
CA ALA A 64 8.84 0.14 -8.39
C ALA A 64 10.03 -0.07 -9.33
N TYR A 65 10.39 -1.34 -9.49
CA TYR A 65 11.26 -1.75 -10.58
C TYR A 65 10.54 -1.57 -11.92
N LYS A 66 11.13 -0.74 -12.80
CA LYS A 66 10.60 -0.54 -14.15
C LYS A 66 10.80 -1.81 -14.97
N VAL A 67 9.70 -2.50 -15.26
CA VAL A 67 9.66 -3.68 -16.12
C VAL A 67 8.75 -3.43 -17.32
N ASN A 68 9.05 -4.07 -18.46
CA ASN A 68 8.13 -4.13 -19.59
C ASN A 68 7.02 -5.13 -19.26
N ALA A 69 5.95 -4.65 -18.64
CA ALA A 69 4.81 -5.48 -18.29
C ALA A 69 4.14 -6.02 -19.58
N ILE A 70 4.16 -7.35 -19.74
CA ILE A 70 3.51 -8.06 -20.85
C ILE A 70 2.06 -8.39 -20.48
N ASP A 71 1.81 -8.68 -19.21
CA ASP A 71 0.50 -8.95 -18.61
C ASP A 71 0.48 -8.37 -17.18
N THR A 72 -0.62 -7.70 -16.81
CA THR A 72 -0.82 -7.11 -15.47
C THR A 72 -1.87 -7.87 -14.65
N THR A 73 -2.46 -8.93 -15.21
CA THR A 73 -3.43 -9.78 -14.52
C THR A 73 -2.77 -10.37 -13.27
N ALA A 74 -3.46 -10.30 -12.12
CA ALA A 74 -2.99 -10.79 -10.82
C ALA A 74 -1.69 -10.16 -10.27
N ALA A 75 -1.24 -9.01 -10.78
CA ALA A 75 -0.06 -8.31 -10.25
C ALA A 75 -0.24 -7.91 -8.77
N GLY A 76 -1.43 -7.45 -8.39
CA GLY A 76 -1.78 -7.11 -7.00
C GLY A 76 -1.74 -8.33 -6.07
N ASP A 77 -2.36 -9.44 -6.48
CA ASP A 77 -2.35 -10.69 -5.71
C ASP A 77 -0.92 -11.23 -5.51
N THR A 78 -0.10 -11.15 -6.57
CA THR A 78 1.32 -11.54 -6.52
C THR A 78 2.10 -10.66 -5.55
N PHE A 79 1.87 -9.35 -5.56
CA PHE A 79 2.50 -8.41 -4.61
C PHE A 79 2.14 -8.76 -3.17
N ILE A 80 0.84 -8.95 -2.88
CA ILE A 80 0.35 -9.30 -1.54
C ILE A 80 0.95 -10.64 -1.10
N GLY A 81 0.93 -11.65 -1.96
CA GLY A 81 1.50 -12.96 -1.67
C GLY A 81 3.00 -12.90 -1.37
N ALA A 82 3.76 -12.18 -2.19
CA ALA A 82 5.19 -11.98 -1.98
C ALA A 82 5.48 -11.21 -0.68
N PHE A 83 4.73 -10.15 -0.40
CA PHE A 83 4.84 -9.35 0.82
C PHE A 83 4.61 -10.21 2.07
N VAL A 84 3.51 -10.95 2.12
CA VAL A 84 3.18 -11.83 3.26
C VAL A 84 4.19 -12.96 3.40
N SER A 85 4.72 -13.51 2.31
CA SER A 85 5.76 -14.56 2.37
C SER A 85 7.07 -14.09 3.04
N ARG A 86 7.33 -12.78 3.03
CA ARG A 86 8.53 -12.17 3.64
C ARG A 86 8.27 -11.58 5.02
N LEU A 87 7.04 -11.20 5.34
CA LEU A 87 6.67 -10.68 6.66
C LEU A 87 7.08 -11.60 7.81
N ASN A 88 6.90 -12.91 7.65
CA ASN A 88 7.25 -13.91 8.67
C ASN A 88 8.75 -14.26 8.71
N LYS A 89 9.56 -13.82 7.74
CA LYS A 89 11.00 -14.11 7.72
C LYS A 89 11.83 -13.20 8.63
N SER A 90 11.20 -12.33 9.42
CA SER A 90 11.86 -11.54 10.47
C SER A 90 12.32 -12.36 11.69
N GLN A 91 12.51 -13.68 11.54
CA GLN A 91 13.11 -14.58 12.53
C GLN A 91 14.49 -15.11 12.13
N ASP A 92 15.05 -14.69 10.99
CA ASP A 92 16.45 -14.96 10.61
C ASP A 92 17.27 -13.66 10.47
#